data_AF-A0A1F9XDJ9-F1
#
_entry.id   AF-A0A1F9XDJ9-F1
#
_cell.length_a   1.000
_cell.length_b   1.000
_cell.length_c   1.000
_cell.angle_alpha   90.00
_cell.angle_beta   90.00
_cell.angle_gamma   90.00
#
_symmetry.space_group_name_H-M   'P 1'
#
loop_
_entity.id
_entity.type
_entity.pdbx_description
1 polymer ?
#
loop_
_entity_poly.entity_id
_entity_poly.type
_entity_poly.pdbx_seq_one_letter_code
_entity_poly.pdbx_strand_id
1 'polypeptide(L)'
;MVKRGIYPVAILISSCLVISILLFFYIVIYFPSQTRQLEKNIFDKIRTISLLAEPAMQKAVKAQDDIALLSAIESIMKVEDVASVYVLDAGGAVLAHNQIGEWGKRYNDSFSGAGIKAGKAFWQRPAGEIIYSVPLDGHATLFIRLSRQRVAETMNALKKKALITGGAVAVISISLLAFLFHNLVSVPFKKLHGVLSSMILGSGGAVEGAGNGEFGETYRLLNELVGVVNTRAGNVHGGASPEGVSKNYALLLETALEGCSNGLIVISADNMILGINSLARRFLGMDAGYAATGKHVLDAISSPPLTELLQKAVAGSCTVEETVSSHRVRVEAILSPEKQPAGAIITIH
;
A
#
# COMPACT_ATOMS: atom_id res chain seq x y z
N MET A 1 19.51 -0.78 30.28
CA MET A 1 19.10 -0.63 28.86
C MET A 1 17.69 -1.18 28.70
N VAL A 2 16.69 -0.31 28.55
CA VAL A 2 15.31 -0.72 28.28
C VAL A 2 15.28 -1.29 26.86
N LYS A 3 15.15 -2.62 26.72
CA LYS A 3 14.95 -3.27 25.42
C LYS A 3 13.58 -2.82 24.88
N ARG A 4 13.56 -1.78 24.04
CA ARG A 4 12.36 -1.31 23.34
C ARG A 4 11.75 -2.50 22.59
N GLY A 5 10.48 -2.76 22.85
CA GLY A 5 9.73 -3.78 22.13
C GLY A 5 9.67 -3.45 20.64
N ILE A 6 9.85 -4.46 19.80
CA ILE A 6 9.66 -4.35 18.35
C ILE A 6 8.17 -4.55 18.10
N TYR A 7 7.49 -3.51 17.64
CA TYR A 7 6.07 -3.54 17.27
C TYR A 7 5.96 -3.68 15.75
N PRO A 8 5.86 -4.91 15.22
CA PRO A 8 5.95 -5.19 13.79
C PRO A 8 4.82 -4.50 13.00
N VAL A 9 3.61 -4.44 13.56
CA VAL A 9 2.48 -3.74 12.94
C VAL A 9 2.74 -2.23 12.86
N ALA A 10 3.20 -1.61 13.94
CA ALA A 10 3.54 -0.19 13.95
C ALA A 10 4.67 0.16 12.97
N ILE A 11 5.68 -0.71 12.85
CA ILE A 11 6.77 -0.55 11.88
C ILE A 11 6.24 -0.61 10.45
N LEU A 12 5.39 -1.60 10.13
CA LEU A 12 4.79 -1.72 8.80
C LEU A 12 3.92 -0.51 8.44
N ILE A 13 3.08 -0.05 9.37
CA ILE A 13 2.24 1.14 9.18
C ILE A 13 3.10 2.37 8.94
N SER A 14 4.13 2.57 9.76
CA SER A 14 5.06 3.71 9.64
C SER A 14 5.81 3.66 8.30
N SER A 15 6.29 2.49 7.88
CA SER A 15 6.94 2.31 6.59
C SER A 15 6.00 2.60 5.40
N CYS A 16 4.76 2.12 5.44
CA CYS A 16 3.74 2.45 4.43
C CYS A 16 3.47 3.95 4.35
N LEU A 17 3.37 4.62 5.51
CA LEU A 17 3.13 6.06 5.57
C LEU A 17 4.31 6.84 4.97
N VAL A 18 5.54 6.49 5.32
CA VAL A 18 6.76 7.11 4.76
C VAL A 18 6.83 6.92 3.24
N ILE A 19 6.58 5.70 2.74
CA ILE A 19 6.57 5.42 1.30
C ILE A 19 5.50 6.25 0.59
N SER A 20 4.30 6.34 1.17
CA SER A 20 3.21 7.15 0.62
C SER A 20 3.56 8.63 0.54
N ILE A 21 4.23 9.19 1.57
CA ILE A 21 4.69 10.58 1.57
C ILE A 21 5.75 10.80 0.47
N LEU A 22 6.70 9.87 0.33
CA LEU A 22 7.74 9.97 -0.70
C LEU A 22 7.16 9.92 -2.11
N LEU A 23 6.20 9.02 -2.36
CA LEU A 23 5.48 8.95 -3.63
C LEU A 23 4.67 10.21 -3.91
N PHE A 24 3.98 10.75 -2.89
CA PHE A 24 3.26 12.00 -3.01
C PHE A 24 4.20 13.16 -3.36
N PHE A 25 5.34 13.29 -2.67
CA PHE A 25 6.34 14.31 -2.96
C PHE A 25 6.86 14.19 -4.40
N TYR A 26 7.12 12.97 -4.85
CA TYR A 26 7.58 12.71 -6.21
C TYR A 26 6.57 13.16 -7.27
N ILE A 27 5.30 12.75 -7.12
CA ILE A 27 4.24 12.99 -8.11
C ILE A 27 3.78 14.45 -8.10
N VAL A 28 3.60 15.04 -6.92
CA VAL A 28 2.96 16.37 -6.78
C VAL A 28 3.97 17.50 -6.83
N ILE A 29 5.19 17.28 -6.34
CA ILE A 29 6.17 18.36 -6.21
C ILE A 29 7.31 18.19 -7.22
N TYR A 30 8.01 17.06 -7.19
CA TYR A 30 9.22 16.87 -8.00
C TYR A 30 8.93 16.86 -9.50
N PHE A 31 7.97 16.05 -9.95
CA PHE A 31 7.67 15.91 -11.36
C PHE A 31 7.14 17.20 -12.02
N PRO A 32 6.16 17.93 -11.43
CA PRO A 32 5.71 19.21 -11.97
C PRO A 32 6.77 20.32 -11.87
N SER A 33 7.67 20.25 -10.89
CA SER A 33 8.79 21.20 -10.80
C SER A 33 9.76 21.02 -11.96
N GLN A 34 10.09 19.77 -12.31
CA GLN A 34 10.98 19.46 -13.45
C GLN A 34 10.42 19.97 -14.78
N THR A 35 9.12 19.82 -15.03
CA THR A 35 8.49 20.31 -16.26
C THR A 35 8.51 21.84 -16.34
N ARG A 36 8.20 22.52 -15.23
CA ARG A 36 8.27 24.00 -15.15
C ARG A 36 9.70 24.53 -15.33
N GLN A 37 10.69 23.85 -14.75
CA GLN A 37 12.09 24.23 -14.92
C GLN A 37 12.55 24.06 -16.36
N LEU A 38 12.14 22.98 -17.04
CA LEU A 38 12.48 22.77 -18.44
C LEU A 38 11.92 23.89 -19.33
N GLU A 39 10.65 24.25 -19.15
CA GLU A 39 10.05 25.37 -19.87
C GLU A 39 10.81 26.68 -19.60
N LYS A 40 11.08 26.98 -18.32
CA LYS A 40 11.84 28.17 -17.94
C LYS A 40 13.24 28.19 -18.57
N ASN A 41 13.95 27.07 -18.57
CA ASN A 41 15.28 26.97 -19.16
C ASN A 41 15.26 27.23 -20.67
N ILE A 42 14.24 26.75 -21.39
CA ILE A 42 14.07 27.05 -22.82
C ILE A 42 13.83 28.56 -23.01
N PHE A 43 12.94 29.16 -22.22
CA PHE A 43 12.67 30.60 -22.29
C PHE A 43 13.91 31.45 -21.98
N ASP A 44 14.64 31.12 -20.92
CA ASP A 44 15.84 31.84 -20.50
C ASP A 44 16.98 31.67 -21.52
N LYS A 45 17.14 30.48 -22.12
CA LYS A 45 18.10 30.21 -23.19
C LYS A 45 17.84 31.10 -24.40
N ILE A 46 16.61 31.14 -24.89
CA ILE A 46 16.23 31.94 -26.07
C ILE A 46 16.35 33.43 -25.80
N ARG A 47 15.94 33.89 -24.62
CA ARG A 47 16.14 35.29 -24.19
C ARG A 47 17.63 35.65 -24.13
N THR A 48 18.48 34.76 -23.64
CA THR A 48 19.92 35.02 -23.58
C THR A 48 20.53 35.13 -24.97
N ILE A 49 20.17 34.22 -25.87
CA ILE A 49 20.63 34.24 -27.26
C ILE A 49 20.16 35.51 -27.99
N SER A 50 18.90 35.92 -27.80
CA SER A 50 18.40 37.14 -28.43
C SER A 50 19.15 38.38 -27.94
N LEU A 51 19.39 38.49 -26.63
CA LEU A 51 20.12 39.62 -26.05
C LEU A 51 21.58 39.69 -26.55
N LEU A 52 22.21 38.54 -26.80
CA LEU A 52 23.55 38.48 -27.37
C LEU A 52 23.57 38.86 -28.86
N ALA A 53 22.53 38.50 -29.60
CA ALA A 53 22.43 38.76 -31.05
C ALA A 53 21.86 40.14 -31.39
N GLU A 54 21.10 40.75 -30.47
CA GLU A 54 20.41 42.02 -30.67
C GLU A 54 21.33 43.16 -31.11
N PRO A 55 22.50 43.43 -30.48
CA PRO A 55 23.37 44.53 -30.90
C PRO A 55 23.90 44.37 -32.34
N ALA A 56 24.25 43.14 -32.71
CA ALA A 56 24.75 42.83 -34.05
C ALA A 56 23.65 43.01 -35.11
N MET A 57 22.44 42.53 -34.82
CA MET A 57 21.30 42.70 -35.71
C MET A 57 20.82 44.14 -35.83
N GLN A 58 20.80 44.90 -34.73
CA GLN A 58 20.47 46.32 -34.77
C GLN A 58 21.45 47.10 -35.67
N LYS A 59 22.75 46.80 -35.57
CA LYS A 59 23.76 47.40 -36.43
C LYS A 59 23.53 47.03 -37.91
N ALA A 60 23.26 45.76 -38.19
CA ALA A 60 23.01 45.27 -39.55
C ALA A 60 21.77 45.91 -40.18
N VAL A 61 20.66 46.01 -39.43
CA VAL A 61 19.42 46.66 -39.89
C VAL A 61 19.65 48.15 -40.18
N LYS A 62 20.32 48.89 -39.28
CA LYS A 62 20.63 50.32 -39.49
C LYS A 62 21.53 50.57 -40.70
N ALA A 63 22.49 49.67 -40.94
CA ALA A 63 23.44 49.77 -42.05
C ALA A 63 22.90 49.19 -43.37
N GLN A 64 21.71 48.58 -43.37
CA GLN A 64 21.19 47.79 -44.49
C GLN A 64 22.19 46.72 -44.97
N ASP A 65 22.89 46.10 -44.03
CA ASP A 65 23.87 45.04 -44.29
C ASP A 65 23.19 43.67 -44.18
N ASP A 66 22.62 43.22 -45.30
CA ASP A 66 21.90 41.95 -45.38
C ASP A 66 22.80 40.75 -45.03
N ILE A 67 24.10 40.83 -45.34
CA ILE A 67 25.06 39.75 -45.06
C ILE A 67 25.27 39.60 -43.55
N ALA A 68 25.48 40.72 -42.85
CA ALA A 68 25.61 40.71 -41.39
C ALA A 68 24.32 40.25 -40.70
N LEU A 69 23.15 40.65 -41.23
CA LEU A 69 21.85 40.23 -40.71
C LEU A 69 21.64 38.71 -40.85
N LEU A 70 22.00 38.15 -42.01
CA LEU A 70 21.90 36.71 -42.25
C LEU A 70 22.87 35.90 -41.38
N SER A 71 24.10 36.39 -41.20
CA SER A 71 25.07 35.76 -40.31
C SER A 71 24.56 35.70 -38.86
N ALA A 72 23.92 36.78 -38.38
CA ALA A 72 23.30 36.81 -37.06
C ALA A 72 22.10 35.84 -36.95
N ILE A 73 21.26 35.77 -37.99
CA ILE A 73 20.15 34.81 -38.07
C ILE A 73 20.67 33.37 -38.04
N GLU A 74 21.74 33.07 -38.79
CA GLU A 74 22.35 31.74 -38.84
C GLU A 74 22.92 31.33 -37.47
N SER A 75 23.52 32.27 -36.74
CA SER A 75 24.00 32.04 -35.37
C SER A 75 22.87 31.61 -34.43
N ILE A 76 21.69 32.23 -34.50
CA ILE A 76 20.53 31.84 -33.70
C ILE A 76 19.97 30.49 -34.16
N MET A 77 19.95 30.24 -35.48
CA MET A 77 19.46 28.97 -36.05
C MET A 77 20.29 27.75 -35.63
N LYS A 78 21.55 27.92 -35.22
CA LYS A 78 22.38 26.82 -34.69
C LYS A 78 21.88 26.27 -33.35
N VAL A 79 20.92 26.94 -32.72
CA VAL A 79 20.35 26.51 -31.44
C VAL A 79 19.29 25.44 -31.69
N GLU A 80 19.45 24.28 -31.06
CA GLU A 80 18.61 23.09 -31.30
C GLU A 80 17.09 23.34 -31.20
N ASP A 81 16.63 24.29 -30.40
CA ASP A 81 15.19 24.48 -30.15
C ASP A 81 14.51 25.41 -31.19
N VAL A 82 15.30 26.04 -32.06
CA VAL A 82 14.84 27.07 -33.00
C VAL A 82 14.42 26.45 -34.34
N ALA A 83 13.19 26.70 -34.77
CA ALA A 83 12.63 26.23 -36.04
C ALA A 83 12.86 27.22 -37.19
N SER A 84 12.65 28.50 -36.90
CA SER A 84 12.82 29.57 -37.88
C SER A 84 13.16 30.87 -37.19
N VAL A 85 13.96 31.69 -37.85
CA VAL A 85 14.31 33.04 -37.41
C VAL A 85 14.12 33.97 -38.60
N TYR A 86 13.43 35.08 -38.37
CA TYR A 86 13.17 36.08 -39.38
C TYR A 86 13.04 37.46 -38.78
N VAL A 87 13.24 38.48 -39.61
CA VAL A 87 13.13 39.88 -39.25
C VAL A 87 12.08 40.52 -40.14
N LEU A 88 11.09 41.17 -39.53
CA LEU A 88 10.06 41.92 -40.23
C LEU A 88 10.28 43.42 -40.07
N ASP A 89 9.92 44.20 -41.08
CA ASP A 89 9.75 45.64 -40.95
C ASP A 89 8.43 46.00 -40.23
N ALA A 90 8.21 47.28 -39.94
CA ALA A 90 6.97 47.76 -39.31
C ALA A 90 5.72 47.56 -40.16
N GLY A 91 5.88 47.34 -41.46
CA GLY A 91 4.84 47.00 -42.40
C GLY A 91 4.56 45.49 -42.49
N GLY A 92 5.30 44.63 -41.78
CA GLY A 92 5.21 43.18 -41.85
C GLY A 92 5.93 42.53 -43.03
N ALA A 93 6.77 43.25 -43.79
CA ALA A 93 7.58 42.68 -44.86
C ALA A 93 8.84 41.99 -44.29
N VAL A 94 9.18 40.83 -44.84
CA VAL A 94 10.34 40.03 -44.43
C VAL A 94 11.61 40.66 -44.99
N LEU A 95 12.43 41.24 -44.10
CA LEU A 95 13.75 41.78 -44.41
C LEU A 95 14.78 40.65 -44.55
N ALA A 96 14.72 39.68 -43.65
CA ALA A 96 15.57 38.49 -43.69
C ALA A 96 14.87 37.30 -43.04
N HIS A 97 15.14 36.10 -43.56
CA HIS A 97 14.60 34.85 -43.04
C HIS A 97 15.63 33.74 -43.23
N ASN A 98 15.64 32.74 -42.34
CA ASN A 98 16.44 31.53 -42.54
C ASN A 98 16.05 30.70 -43.79
N GLN A 99 14.91 31.01 -44.43
CA GLN A 99 14.44 30.38 -45.65
C GLN A 99 14.36 31.43 -46.75
N ILE A 100 15.21 31.29 -47.77
CA ILE A 100 15.32 32.28 -48.86
C ILE A 100 13.99 32.48 -49.59
N GLY A 101 13.17 31.44 -49.71
CA GLY A 101 11.86 31.49 -50.35
C GLY A 101 10.81 32.35 -49.62
N GLU A 102 11.08 32.81 -48.40
CA GLU A 102 10.18 33.70 -47.63
C GLU A 102 10.56 35.19 -47.75
N TRP A 103 11.69 35.51 -48.39
CA TRP A 103 12.19 36.88 -48.45
C TRP A 103 11.26 37.79 -49.26
N GLY A 104 11.06 39.02 -48.78
CA GLY A 104 10.17 40.00 -49.42
C GLY A 104 8.68 39.69 -49.30
N LYS A 105 8.27 38.54 -48.74
CA LYS A 105 6.87 38.27 -48.44
C LYS A 105 6.40 39.16 -47.30
N ARG A 106 5.08 39.35 -47.23
CA ARG A 106 4.44 40.16 -46.19
C ARG A 106 3.60 39.28 -45.27
N TYR A 107 3.91 39.31 -43.98
CA TYR A 107 3.17 38.56 -42.97
C TYR A 107 2.10 39.45 -42.35
N ASN A 108 0.84 39.12 -42.63
CA ASN A 108 -0.35 39.83 -42.13
C ASN A 108 -1.11 39.03 -41.05
N ASP A 109 -0.49 38.00 -40.49
CA ASP A 109 -1.11 37.21 -39.43
C ASP A 109 -1.17 37.98 -38.11
N SER A 110 -2.12 37.59 -37.24
CA SER A 110 -2.35 38.25 -35.95
C SER A 110 -1.13 38.24 -35.03
N PHE A 111 -0.23 37.25 -35.18
CA PHE A 111 0.92 37.07 -34.30
C PHE A 111 2.09 37.97 -34.70
N SER A 112 2.37 38.06 -35.99
CA SER A 112 3.35 39.00 -36.55
C SER A 112 2.94 40.45 -36.24
N GLY A 113 1.66 40.79 -36.43
CA GLY A 113 1.14 42.11 -36.07
C GLY A 113 1.21 42.42 -34.57
N ALA A 114 0.91 41.44 -33.71
CA ALA A 114 1.03 41.60 -32.25
C ALA A 114 2.48 41.79 -31.80
N GLY A 115 3.43 41.08 -32.43
CA GLY A 115 4.86 41.17 -32.13
C GLY A 115 5.44 42.54 -32.49
N ILE A 116 5.11 43.05 -33.68
CA ILE A 116 5.54 44.38 -34.15
C ILE A 116 4.95 45.49 -33.25
N LYS A 117 3.66 45.40 -32.90
CA LYS A 117 2.98 46.40 -32.06
C LYS A 117 3.42 46.38 -30.60
N ALA A 118 3.97 45.29 -30.10
CA ALA A 118 4.32 45.15 -28.69
C ALA A 118 5.38 46.15 -28.23
N GLY A 119 6.29 46.56 -29.12
CA GLY A 119 7.36 47.53 -28.81
C GLY A 119 8.35 47.08 -27.74
N LYS A 120 8.27 45.82 -27.30
CA LYS A 120 9.13 45.18 -26.30
C LYS A 120 9.21 43.69 -26.56
N ALA A 121 10.18 43.02 -25.93
CA ALA A 121 10.28 41.58 -25.97
C ALA A 121 8.95 40.92 -25.55
N PHE A 122 8.38 40.08 -26.41
CA PHE A 122 7.04 39.54 -26.24
C PHE A 122 6.98 38.06 -26.63
N TRP A 123 6.32 37.27 -25.78
CA TRP A 123 6.12 35.84 -25.96
C TRP A 123 4.69 35.56 -26.42
N GLN A 124 4.56 34.76 -27.47
CA GLN A 124 3.28 34.34 -28.02
C GLN A 124 3.21 32.82 -28.09
N ARG A 125 2.03 32.27 -27.83
CA ARG A 125 1.76 30.82 -27.88
C ARG A 125 0.58 30.52 -28.82
N PRO A 126 0.74 30.75 -30.13
CA PRO A 126 -0.22 30.24 -31.12
C PRO A 126 -0.38 28.72 -30.99
N ALA A 127 -1.54 28.21 -31.41
CA ALA A 127 -1.84 26.78 -31.37
C ALA A 127 -0.79 25.98 -32.17
N GLY A 128 0.17 25.38 -31.48
CA GLY A 128 1.21 24.57 -32.12
C GLY A 128 2.61 25.15 -32.12
N GLU A 129 2.83 26.42 -31.77
CA GLU A 129 4.14 27.07 -31.85
C GLU A 129 4.39 28.04 -30.69
N ILE A 130 5.66 28.30 -30.40
CA ILE A 130 6.06 29.35 -29.46
C ILE A 130 6.86 30.38 -30.26
N ILE A 131 6.41 31.63 -30.23
CA ILE A 131 7.04 32.73 -30.96
C ILE A 131 7.57 33.72 -29.94
N TYR A 132 8.83 34.10 -30.10
CA TYR A 132 9.46 35.16 -29.35
C TYR A 132 9.80 36.32 -30.28
N SER A 133 9.28 37.50 -29.98
CA SER A 133 9.53 38.72 -30.76
C SER A 133 10.35 39.71 -29.95
N VAL A 134 11.39 40.27 -30.56
CA VAL A 134 12.25 41.31 -29.96
C VAL A 134 12.31 42.49 -30.92
N PRO A 135 11.95 43.72 -30.48
CA PRO A 135 12.06 44.89 -31.32
C PRO A 135 13.53 45.20 -31.60
N LEU A 136 13.84 45.57 -32.83
CA LEU A 136 15.13 46.11 -33.24
C LEU A 136 14.96 47.60 -33.54
N ASP A 137 15.98 48.39 -33.26
CA ASP A 137 16.01 49.78 -33.69
C ASP A 137 15.92 49.88 -35.22
N GLY A 138 15.15 50.87 -35.73
CA GLY A 138 14.93 51.05 -37.17
C GLY A 138 13.59 50.50 -37.67
N HIS A 139 12.58 50.40 -36.80
CA HIS A 139 11.24 49.91 -37.15
C HIS A 139 11.23 48.46 -37.65
N ALA A 140 12.16 47.62 -37.17
CA ALA A 140 12.21 46.20 -37.46
C ALA A 140 11.94 45.38 -36.20
N THR A 141 11.53 44.12 -36.35
CA THR A 141 11.28 43.20 -35.24
C THR A 141 11.83 41.82 -35.60
N LEU A 142 12.68 41.29 -34.72
CA LEU A 142 13.18 39.93 -34.79
C LEU A 142 12.10 38.98 -34.27
N PHE A 143 11.88 37.89 -34.98
CA PHE A 143 11.02 36.79 -34.57
C PHE A 143 11.82 35.49 -34.55
N ILE A 144 11.72 34.77 -33.43
CA ILE A 144 12.29 33.44 -33.23
C ILE A 144 11.12 32.50 -32.98
N ARG A 145 10.90 31.54 -33.88
CA ARG A 145 9.91 30.48 -33.69
C ARG A 145 10.61 29.23 -33.16
N LEU A 146 10.07 28.66 -32.11
CA LEU A 146 10.57 27.41 -31.53
C LEU A 146 9.78 26.22 -32.06
N SER A 147 10.48 25.13 -32.34
CA SER A 147 9.84 23.89 -32.78
C SER A 147 9.11 23.25 -31.60
N ARG A 148 7.77 23.22 -31.63
CA ARG A 148 6.99 22.49 -30.62
C ARG A 148 7.30 21.00 -30.64
N GLN A 149 7.67 20.44 -31.79
CA GLN A 149 8.06 19.04 -31.89
C GLN A 149 9.29 18.74 -31.03
N ARG A 150 10.33 19.58 -31.12
CA ARG A 150 11.54 19.40 -30.28
C ARG A 150 11.28 19.68 -28.80
N VAL A 151 10.52 20.74 -28.49
CA VAL A 151 10.10 21.01 -27.10
C VAL A 151 9.27 19.84 -26.53
N ALA A 152 8.39 19.25 -27.35
CA ALA A 152 7.59 18.09 -26.98
C ALA A 152 8.44 16.81 -26.86
N GLU A 153 9.43 16.60 -27.72
CA GLU A 153 10.38 15.48 -27.62
C GLU A 153 11.20 15.57 -26.33
N THR A 154 11.72 16.74 -25.98
CA THR A 154 12.45 16.96 -24.72
C THR A 154 11.53 16.75 -23.51
N MET A 155 10.28 17.23 -23.59
CA MET A 155 9.27 17.00 -22.55
C MET A 155 8.90 15.52 -22.44
N ASN A 156 8.75 14.81 -23.55
CA ASN A 156 8.45 13.37 -23.58
C ASN A 156 9.62 12.54 -23.07
N ALA A 157 10.86 12.93 -23.37
CA ALA A 157 12.05 12.30 -22.81
C ALA A 157 12.10 12.49 -21.28
N LEU A 158 11.76 13.68 -20.78
CA LEU A 158 11.65 13.94 -19.34
C LEU A 158 10.54 13.09 -18.70
N LYS A 159 9.36 13.01 -19.32
CA LYS A 159 8.26 12.13 -18.89
C LYS A 159 8.69 10.67 -18.85
N LYS A 160 9.38 10.19 -19.89
CA LYS A 160 9.89 8.82 -19.96
C LYS A 160 10.92 8.55 -18.86
N LYS A 161 11.88 9.45 -18.64
CA LYS A 161 12.84 9.36 -17.54
C LYS A 161 12.13 9.34 -16.18
N ALA A 162 11.16 10.22 -15.97
CA ALA A 162 10.37 10.24 -14.74
C ALA A 162 9.59 8.94 -14.53
N LEU A 163 8.98 8.39 -15.57
CA LEU A 163 8.25 7.14 -15.49
C LEU A 163 9.18 5.96 -15.15
N ILE A 164 10.37 5.92 -15.75
CA ILE A 164 11.41 4.92 -15.44
C ILE A 164 11.87 5.06 -13.99
N THR A 165 12.22 6.28 -13.55
CA THR A 165 12.68 6.53 -12.18
C THR A 165 11.58 6.21 -11.16
N GLY A 166 10.35 6.65 -11.40
CA GLY A 166 9.20 6.34 -10.55
C GLY A 166 8.92 4.84 -10.47
N GLY A 167 8.99 4.13 -11.60
CA GLY A 167 8.87 2.67 -11.64
C GLY A 167 9.97 1.97 -10.84
N ALA A 168 11.22 2.40 -10.97
CA ALA A 168 12.34 1.85 -10.20
C ALA A 168 12.14 2.05 -8.69
N VAL A 169 11.74 3.25 -8.26
CA VAL A 169 11.44 3.56 -6.86
C VAL A 169 10.30 2.67 -6.34
N ALA A 170 9.22 2.52 -7.11
CA ALA A 170 8.10 1.67 -6.73
C ALA A 170 8.52 0.21 -6.53
N VAL A 171 9.33 -0.36 -7.44
CA VAL A 171 9.85 -1.73 -7.33
C VAL A 171 10.71 -1.90 -6.07
N ILE A 172 11.59 -0.93 -5.79
CA ILE A 172 12.44 -0.95 -4.59
C ILE A 172 11.57 -0.89 -3.32
N SER A 173 10.58 0.01 -3.28
CA SER A 173 9.68 0.17 -2.14
C SER A 173 8.85 -1.10 -1.89
N ILE A 174 8.29 -1.70 -2.94
CA ILE A 174 7.52 -2.95 -2.84
C ILE A 174 8.44 -4.09 -2.36
N SER A 175 9.66 -4.19 -2.88
CA SER A 175 10.62 -5.22 -2.47
C SER A 175 11.01 -5.07 -0.99
N LEU A 176 11.24 -3.84 -0.54
CA LEU A 176 11.54 -3.55 0.86
C LEU A 176 10.36 -3.89 1.77
N LEU A 177 9.13 -3.54 1.36
CA LEU A 177 7.93 -3.86 2.13
C LEU A 177 7.70 -5.37 2.22
N ALA A 178 7.89 -6.10 1.11
CA ALA A 178 7.81 -7.55 1.09
C ALA A 178 8.86 -8.19 2.01
N PHE A 179 10.09 -7.67 2.01
CA PHE A 179 11.16 -8.11 2.91
C PHE A 179 10.81 -7.86 4.39
N LEU A 180 10.30 -6.67 4.71
CA LEU A 180 9.85 -6.33 6.06
C LEU A 180 8.70 -7.24 6.49
N PHE A 181 7.70 -7.45 5.64
CA PHE A 181 6.57 -8.33 5.94
C PHE A 181 7.01 -9.78 6.16
N HIS A 182 7.90 -10.29 5.32
CA HIS A 182 8.44 -11.64 5.48
C HIS A 182 9.11 -11.82 6.86
N ASN A 183 10.00 -10.90 7.23
CA ASN A 183 10.76 -11.02 8.48
C ASN A 183 9.97 -10.68 9.74
N LEU A 184 9.10 -9.67 9.68
CA LEU A 184 8.34 -9.19 10.85
C LEU A 184 7.04 -9.95 11.08
N VAL A 185 6.47 -10.58 10.05
CA VAL A 185 5.16 -11.28 10.15
C VAL A 185 5.29 -12.76 9.78
N SER A 186 5.78 -13.08 8.58
CA SER A 186 5.76 -14.47 8.10
C SER A 186 6.66 -15.41 8.91
N VAL A 187 7.87 -14.98 9.24
CA VAL A 187 8.82 -15.77 10.07
C VAL A 187 8.25 -16.05 11.47
N PRO A 188 7.81 -15.05 12.26
CA PRO A 188 7.24 -15.33 13.58
C PRO A 188 5.96 -16.16 13.49
N PHE A 189 5.09 -15.91 12.52
CA PHE A 189 3.88 -16.72 12.36
C PHE A 189 4.19 -18.20 12.07
N LYS A 190 5.17 -18.48 11.20
CA LYS A 190 5.62 -19.86 10.93
C LYS A 190 6.18 -20.55 12.18
N LYS A 191 6.91 -19.84 13.03
CA LYS A 191 7.41 -20.37 14.31
C LYS A 191 6.26 -20.70 15.26
N LEU A 192 5.27 -19.81 15.38
CA LEU A 192 4.08 -20.02 16.20
C LEU A 192 3.26 -21.23 15.72
N HIS A 193 3.02 -21.32 14.42
CA HIS A 193 2.37 -22.49 13.82
C HIS A 193 3.16 -23.78 14.07
N GLY A 194 4.50 -23.73 13.96
CA GLY A 194 5.36 -24.88 14.22
C GLY A 194 5.21 -25.42 15.64
N VAL A 195 5.17 -24.54 16.64
CA VAL A 195 5.01 -24.96 18.05
C VAL A 195 3.60 -25.44 18.36
N LEU A 196 2.57 -24.79 17.80
CA LEU A 196 1.21 -25.29 17.97
C LEU A 196 1.05 -26.70 17.38
N SER A 197 1.66 -26.94 16.21
CA SER A 197 1.67 -28.24 15.56
C SER A 197 2.47 -29.28 16.36
N SER A 198 3.64 -28.93 16.90
CA SER A 198 4.44 -29.85 17.72
C SER A 198 3.73 -30.20 19.03
N MET A 199 3.02 -29.24 19.63
CA MET A 199 2.18 -29.42 20.82
C MET A 199 1.05 -30.40 20.56
N ILE A 200 0.34 -30.26 19.43
CA ILE A 200 -0.68 -31.22 18.99
C ILE A 200 -0.08 -32.63 18.84
N LEU A 201 1.13 -32.73 18.31
CA LEU A 201 1.84 -33.98 18.10
C LEU A 201 2.52 -34.54 19.35
N GLY A 202 2.34 -33.92 20.53
CA GLY A 202 2.88 -34.40 21.81
C GLY A 202 4.37 -34.12 22.03
N SER A 203 5.01 -33.32 21.19
CA SER A 203 6.37 -32.82 21.41
C SER A 203 6.32 -31.36 21.88
N GLY A 204 6.30 -31.20 23.20
CA GLY A 204 6.21 -29.90 23.88
C GLY A 204 7.53 -29.11 23.82
N GLY A 205 7.92 -28.63 22.64
CA GLY A 205 9.01 -27.67 22.49
C GLY A 205 8.56 -26.26 22.83
N ALA A 206 9.20 -25.60 23.80
CA ALA A 206 8.96 -24.19 24.09
C ALA A 206 9.53 -23.30 22.97
N VAL A 207 8.88 -22.17 22.68
CA VAL A 207 9.44 -21.18 21.75
C VAL A 207 10.52 -20.38 22.47
N GLU A 208 11.78 -20.58 22.09
CA GLU A 208 12.85 -19.65 22.43
C GLU A 208 12.85 -18.45 21.47
N GLY A 209 12.96 -17.24 22.05
CA GLY A 209 13.06 -16.00 21.28
C GLY A 209 11.81 -15.11 21.30
N ALA A 210 11.00 -15.17 22.37
CA ALA A 210 10.02 -14.13 22.67
C ALA A 210 10.73 -12.78 22.90
N GLY A 211 11.01 -12.07 21.81
CA GLY A 211 11.43 -10.67 21.87
C GLY A 211 10.32 -9.83 22.49
N ASN A 212 10.64 -8.68 23.07
CA ASN A 212 9.63 -7.75 23.57
C ASN A 212 8.77 -7.23 22.40
N GLY A 213 7.44 -7.30 22.46
CA GLY A 213 6.51 -6.83 21.41
C GLY A 213 5.22 -7.67 21.29
N GLU A 214 4.39 -7.38 20.29
CA GLU A 214 3.08 -8.05 20.06
C GLU A 214 3.20 -9.58 19.93
N PHE A 215 4.13 -10.06 19.10
CA PHE A 215 4.41 -11.49 19.00
C PHE A 215 5.08 -12.05 20.26
N GLY A 216 5.85 -11.23 20.99
CA GLY A 216 6.45 -11.62 22.26
C GLY A 216 5.44 -12.00 23.32
N GLU A 217 4.40 -11.17 23.45
CA GLU A 217 3.29 -11.44 24.36
C GLU A 217 2.52 -12.70 23.95
N THR A 218 2.32 -12.88 22.64
CA THR A 218 1.68 -14.08 22.10
C THR A 218 2.53 -15.34 22.39
N TYR A 219 3.86 -15.26 22.23
CA TYR A 219 4.76 -16.35 22.59
C TYR A 219 4.80 -16.63 24.09
N ARG A 220 4.66 -15.59 24.93
CA ARG A 220 4.59 -15.72 26.39
C ARG A 220 3.34 -16.51 26.79
N LEU A 221 2.17 -16.11 26.28
CA LEU A 221 0.90 -16.81 26.50
C LEU A 221 0.95 -18.24 25.97
N LEU A 222 1.54 -18.46 24.79
CA LEU A 222 1.70 -19.79 24.23
C LEU A 222 2.64 -20.66 25.08
N ASN A 223 3.77 -20.13 25.56
CA ASN A 223 4.68 -20.86 26.44
C ASN A 223 4.05 -21.16 27.81
N GLU A 224 3.18 -20.29 28.31
CA GLU A 224 2.38 -20.55 29.52
C GLU A 224 1.39 -21.69 29.31
N LEU A 225 0.67 -21.69 28.17
CA LEU A 225 -0.19 -22.82 27.76
C LEU A 225 0.60 -24.13 27.60
N VAL A 226 1.78 -24.07 26.96
CA VAL A 226 2.68 -25.23 26.85
C VAL A 226 3.14 -25.70 28.22
N GLY A 227 3.44 -24.79 29.14
CA GLY A 227 3.79 -25.11 30.53
C GLY A 227 2.65 -25.80 31.28
N VAL A 228 1.42 -25.29 31.18
CA VAL A 228 0.22 -25.89 31.80
C VAL A 228 -0.06 -27.27 31.22
N VAL A 229 0.03 -27.42 29.90
CA VAL A 229 -0.17 -28.72 29.24
C VAL A 229 0.95 -29.68 29.58
N ASN A 230 2.23 -29.29 29.57
CA ASN A 230 3.33 -30.17 29.95
C ASN A 230 3.30 -30.57 31.44
N THR A 231 2.86 -29.68 32.34
CA THR A 231 2.71 -30.00 33.77
C THR A 231 1.53 -30.92 34.03
N ARG A 232 0.40 -30.75 33.33
CA ARG A 232 -0.75 -31.66 33.41
C ARG A 232 -0.52 -32.98 32.65
N ALA A 233 0.20 -32.94 31.53
CA ALA A 233 0.59 -34.08 30.70
C ALA A 233 1.87 -34.78 31.20
N GLY A 234 2.52 -34.28 32.26
CA GLY A 234 3.71 -34.90 32.87
C GLY A 234 3.50 -36.34 33.33
N ASN A 235 2.25 -36.82 33.35
CA ASN A 235 1.86 -38.21 33.59
C ASN A 235 1.56 -39.04 32.32
N VAL A 236 1.79 -38.50 31.12
CA VAL A 236 1.51 -39.18 29.84
C VAL A 236 2.74 -39.11 28.94
N HIS A 237 3.72 -39.95 29.23
CA HIS A 237 4.76 -40.29 28.26
C HIS A 237 4.14 -41.20 27.19
N GLY A 238 3.58 -40.60 26.15
CA GLY A 238 3.14 -41.31 24.95
C GLY A 238 3.64 -40.55 23.74
N GLY A 239 4.52 -41.17 22.94
CA GLY A 239 4.89 -40.64 21.62
C GLY A 239 3.69 -40.54 20.68
N ALA A 240 3.93 -40.39 19.37
CA ALA A 240 2.95 -40.23 18.30
C ALA A 240 1.99 -41.43 18.08
N SER A 241 1.39 -41.94 19.15
CA SER A 241 0.28 -42.89 19.15
C SER A 241 -1.03 -42.11 19.04
N PRO A 242 -2.02 -42.57 18.26
CA PRO A 242 -3.34 -41.95 18.13
C PRO A 242 -4.01 -41.66 19.48
N GLU A 243 -3.79 -42.51 20.49
CA GLU A 243 -4.31 -42.33 21.85
C GLU A 243 -3.63 -41.18 22.60
N GLY A 244 -2.32 -41.00 22.43
CA GLY A 244 -1.57 -39.89 23.03
C GLY A 244 -2.00 -38.55 22.43
N VAL A 245 -2.20 -38.51 21.12
CA VAL A 245 -2.73 -37.35 20.40
C VAL A 245 -4.14 -37.01 20.89
N SER A 246 -5.05 -37.99 20.96
CA SER A 246 -6.41 -37.79 21.47
C SER A 246 -6.45 -37.28 22.91
N LYS A 247 -5.54 -37.75 23.77
CA LYS A 247 -5.45 -37.34 25.17
C LYS A 247 -4.88 -35.93 25.32
N ASN A 248 -3.94 -35.54 24.47
CA ASN A 248 -3.42 -34.18 24.40
C ASN A 248 -4.46 -33.19 23.87
N TYR A 249 -5.29 -33.59 22.90
CA TYR A 249 -6.45 -32.81 22.46
C TYR A 249 -7.47 -32.61 23.58
N ALA A 250 -7.79 -33.66 24.34
CA ALA A 250 -8.70 -33.57 25.48
C ALA A 250 -8.16 -32.61 26.55
N LEU A 251 -6.85 -32.67 26.84
CA LEU A 251 -6.23 -31.79 27.83
C LEU A 251 -6.16 -30.32 27.38
N LEU A 252 -5.90 -30.07 26.10
CA LEU A 252 -5.95 -28.74 25.49
C LEU A 252 -7.37 -28.17 25.54
N LEU A 253 -8.37 -28.99 25.22
CA LEU A 253 -9.78 -28.63 25.31
C LEU A 253 -10.17 -28.30 26.76
N GLU A 254 -9.80 -29.13 27.73
CA GLU A 254 -10.05 -28.87 29.16
C GLU A 254 -9.40 -27.58 29.64
N THR A 255 -8.14 -27.34 29.26
CA THR A 255 -7.42 -26.11 29.66
C THR A 255 -8.04 -24.86 29.02
N ALA A 256 -8.43 -24.94 27.75
CA ALA A 256 -9.14 -23.85 27.07
C ALA A 256 -10.53 -23.58 27.69
N LEU A 257 -11.27 -24.64 28.02
CA LEU A 257 -12.60 -24.56 28.65
C LEU A 257 -12.54 -23.97 30.07
N GLU A 258 -11.49 -24.26 30.83
CA GLU A 258 -11.28 -23.67 32.17
C GLU A 258 -10.95 -22.17 32.13
N GLY A 259 -10.37 -21.68 31.04
CA GLY A 259 -10.09 -20.25 30.85
C GLY A 259 -11.31 -19.38 30.54
N CYS A 260 -12.48 -20.00 30.30
CA CYS A 260 -13.70 -19.27 29.94
C CYS A 260 -14.49 -18.80 31.18
N SER A 261 -15.08 -17.60 31.09
CA SER A 261 -15.85 -16.96 32.17
C SER A 261 -17.28 -17.51 32.35
N ASN A 262 -17.75 -18.34 31.42
CA ASN A 262 -19.10 -18.92 31.41
C ASN A 262 -19.01 -20.43 31.65
N GLY A 263 -20.08 -21.07 32.13
CA GLY A 263 -20.15 -22.52 32.23
C GLY A 263 -20.21 -23.15 30.84
N LEU A 264 -19.28 -24.04 30.49
CA LEU A 264 -19.22 -24.67 29.17
C LEU A 264 -19.20 -26.20 29.28
N ILE A 265 -20.01 -26.83 28.43
CA ILE A 265 -20.07 -28.29 28.24
C ILE A 265 -19.97 -28.56 26.74
N VAL A 266 -19.03 -29.42 26.35
CA VAL A 266 -18.82 -29.84 24.97
C VAL A 266 -19.25 -31.29 24.83
N ILE A 267 -20.08 -31.57 23.83
CA ILE A 267 -20.74 -32.86 23.61
C ILE A 267 -20.43 -33.36 22.20
N SER A 268 -20.15 -34.66 22.05
CA SER A 268 -19.93 -35.34 20.76
C SER A 268 -21.24 -35.61 20.00
N ALA A 269 -21.14 -36.02 18.74
CA ALA A 269 -22.29 -36.47 17.95
C ALA A 269 -23.10 -37.61 18.61
N ASP A 270 -22.42 -38.47 19.38
CA ASP A 270 -23.04 -39.58 20.13
C ASP A 270 -23.58 -39.17 21.51
N ASN A 271 -23.77 -37.88 21.74
CA ASN A 271 -24.21 -37.30 23.02
C ASN A 271 -23.29 -37.66 24.21
N MET A 272 -21.99 -37.82 23.96
CA MET A 272 -21.00 -38.06 25.01
C MET A 272 -20.34 -36.75 25.42
N ILE A 273 -20.13 -36.53 26.72
CA ILE A 273 -19.45 -35.34 27.21
C ILE A 273 -17.96 -35.43 26.86
N LEU A 274 -17.48 -34.55 25.99
CA LEU A 274 -16.07 -34.43 25.60
C LEU A 274 -15.27 -33.53 26.55
N GLY A 275 -15.93 -32.57 27.20
CA GLY A 275 -15.30 -31.70 28.18
C GLY A 275 -16.30 -30.85 28.93
N ILE A 276 -16.00 -30.55 30.20
CA ILE A 276 -16.84 -29.72 31.06
C ILE A 276 -15.99 -28.89 32.02
N ASN A 277 -16.20 -27.58 32.01
CA ASN A 277 -15.44 -26.66 32.86
C ASN A 277 -15.96 -26.59 34.30
N SER A 278 -15.15 -26.04 35.21
CA SER A 278 -15.44 -25.98 36.65
C SER A 278 -16.69 -25.16 36.98
N LEU A 279 -16.99 -24.12 36.19
CA LEU A 279 -18.21 -23.32 36.33
C LEU A 279 -19.46 -24.14 35.98
N ALA A 280 -19.46 -24.85 34.85
CA ALA A 280 -20.57 -25.75 34.48
C ALA A 280 -20.77 -26.87 35.52
N ARG A 281 -19.69 -27.46 36.07
CA ARG A 281 -19.81 -28.44 37.15
C ARG A 281 -20.49 -27.87 38.39
N ARG A 282 -20.14 -26.64 38.79
CA ARG A 282 -20.79 -25.94 39.91
C ARG A 282 -22.26 -25.66 39.64
N PHE A 283 -22.61 -25.22 38.43
CA PHE A 283 -24.01 -24.98 38.03
C PHE A 283 -24.84 -26.27 38.04
N LEU A 284 -24.23 -27.40 37.66
CA LEU A 284 -24.88 -28.70 37.65
C LEU A 284 -24.83 -29.43 39.01
N GLY A 285 -24.24 -28.82 40.04
CA GLY A 285 -24.10 -29.42 41.37
C GLY A 285 -23.22 -30.68 41.40
N MET A 286 -22.30 -30.82 40.44
CA MET A 286 -21.39 -31.95 40.36
C MET A 286 -20.18 -31.77 41.29
N ASP A 287 -19.83 -32.82 42.03
CA ASP A 287 -18.61 -32.83 42.84
C ASP A 287 -17.35 -32.68 41.98
N ALA A 288 -16.34 -31.98 42.51
CA ALA A 288 -15.10 -31.65 41.79
C ALA A 288 -14.33 -32.88 41.26
N GLY A 289 -14.56 -34.07 41.83
CA GLY A 289 -13.96 -35.35 41.44
C GLY A 289 -14.82 -36.23 40.52
N TYR A 290 -16.02 -35.79 40.12
CA TYR A 290 -16.88 -36.60 39.25
C TYR A 290 -16.36 -36.60 37.81
N ALA A 291 -15.94 -37.77 37.31
CA ALA A 291 -15.60 -37.97 35.92
C ALA A 291 -16.87 -37.94 35.05
N ALA A 292 -17.24 -36.74 34.60
CA ALA A 292 -18.34 -36.51 33.66
C ALA A 292 -17.90 -36.74 32.20
N THR A 293 -16.60 -36.55 31.90
CA THR A 293 -16.02 -36.79 30.57
C THR A 293 -16.15 -38.27 30.19
N GLY A 294 -16.63 -38.55 28.99
CA GLY A 294 -16.85 -39.91 28.49
C GLY A 294 -18.12 -40.58 28.98
N LYS A 295 -19.03 -39.85 29.64
CA LYS A 295 -20.39 -40.32 29.95
C LYS A 295 -21.41 -39.73 28.99
N HIS A 296 -22.52 -40.44 28.81
CA HIS A 296 -23.64 -39.94 28.04
C HIS A 296 -24.28 -38.76 28.77
N VAL A 297 -24.64 -37.70 28.04
CA VAL A 297 -25.13 -36.43 28.61
C VAL A 297 -26.38 -36.64 29.47
N LEU A 298 -27.25 -37.57 29.09
CA LEU A 298 -28.46 -37.90 29.86
C LEU A 298 -28.16 -38.56 31.21
N ASP A 299 -27.04 -39.30 31.30
CA ASP A 299 -26.64 -39.99 32.54
C ASP A 299 -25.92 -39.05 33.50
N ALA A 300 -25.19 -38.07 32.93
CA ALA A 300 -24.45 -37.09 33.71
C ALA A 300 -25.33 -35.89 34.13
N ILE A 301 -26.32 -35.48 33.33
CA ILE A 301 -27.14 -34.30 33.57
C ILE A 301 -28.61 -34.69 33.76
N SER A 302 -29.03 -34.85 35.01
CA SER A 302 -30.40 -35.22 35.38
C SER A 302 -31.38 -34.03 35.38
N SER A 303 -31.28 -33.09 34.43
CA SER A 303 -32.20 -31.95 34.31
C SER A 303 -33.06 -32.07 33.04
N PRO A 304 -34.36 -32.42 33.16
CA PRO A 304 -35.29 -32.53 32.02
C PRO A 304 -35.36 -31.31 31.08
N PRO A 305 -35.26 -30.05 31.56
CA PRO A 305 -35.30 -28.88 30.67
C PRO A 305 -34.06 -28.77 29.76
N LEU A 306 -32.89 -29.20 30.24
CA LEU A 306 -31.62 -29.09 29.50
C LEU A 306 -31.54 -30.14 28.38
N THR A 307 -32.12 -31.32 28.61
CA THR A 307 -32.15 -32.41 27.63
C THR A 307 -33.14 -32.12 26.50
N GLU A 308 -34.28 -31.48 26.79
CA GLU A 308 -35.23 -31.01 25.78
C GLU A 308 -34.62 -29.91 24.90
N LEU A 309 -33.86 -28.98 25.49
CA LEU A 309 -33.12 -27.95 24.77
C LEU A 309 -32.04 -28.52 23.84
N LEU A 310 -31.30 -29.52 24.32
CA LEU A 310 -30.32 -30.22 23.52
C LEU A 310 -30.96 -30.94 22.33
N GLN A 311 -32.08 -31.63 22.55
CA GLN A 311 -32.82 -32.29 21.47
C GLN A 311 -33.36 -31.29 20.43
N LYS A 312 -33.91 -30.15 20.87
CA LYS A 312 -34.37 -29.07 19.97
C LYS A 312 -33.22 -28.49 19.15
N ALA A 313 -32.06 -28.23 19.76
CA ALA A 313 -30.90 -27.67 19.07
C ALA A 313 -30.27 -28.65 18.06
N VAL A 314 -30.14 -29.93 18.43
CA VAL A 314 -29.57 -30.97 17.56
C VAL A 314 -30.51 -31.32 16.40
N ALA A 315 -31.82 -31.47 16.66
CA ALA A 315 -32.81 -31.76 15.62
C ALA A 315 -33.02 -30.55 14.67
N GLY A 316 -32.94 -29.33 15.19
CA GLY A 316 -33.08 -28.09 14.43
C GLY A 316 -31.79 -27.61 13.75
N SER A 317 -30.63 -28.18 14.08
CA SER A 317 -29.30 -27.71 13.61
C SER A 317 -29.12 -26.20 13.83
N CYS A 318 -29.60 -25.70 14.97
CA CYS A 318 -29.70 -24.27 15.26
C CYS A 318 -29.27 -23.95 16.70
N THR A 319 -28.95 -22.68 16.94
CA THR A 319 -28.69 -22.17 18.29
C THR A 319 -30.01 -21.95 19.02
N VAL A 320 -30.19 -22.59 20.16
CA VAL A 320 -31.37 -22.44 21.01
C VAL A 320 -30.95 -21.81 22.33
N GLU A 321 -31.67 -20.78 22.78
CA GLU A 321 -31.38 -20.09 24.04
C GLU A 321 -32.65 -20.02 24.89
N GLU A 322 -32.60 -20.56 26.09
CA GLU A 322 -33.69 -20.48 27.07
C GLU A 322 -33.13 -20.28 28.49
N THR A 323 -33.97 -19.74 29.38
CA THR A 323 -33.62 -19.56 30.78
C THR A 323 -34.02 -20.79 31.58
N VAL A 324 -33.05 -21.54 32.09
CA VAL A 324 -33.26 -22.72 32.93
C VAL A 324 -32.78 -22.42 34.35
N SER A 325 -33.66 -22.58 35.34
CA SER A 325 -33.32 -22.43 36.77
C SER A 325 -32.53 -21.15 37.08
N SER A 326 -33.04 -20.01 36.60
CA SER A 326 -32.48 -18.66 36.79
C SER A 326 -31.18 -18.34 36.04
N HIS A 327 -30.69 -19.22 35.17
CA HIS A 327 -29.50 -19.01 34.35
C HIS A 327 -29.86 -19.06 32.87
N ARG A 328 -29.20 -18.24 32.04
CA ARG A 328 -29.43 -18.27 30.59
C ARG A 328 -28.57 -19.36 29.98
N VAL A 329 -29.22 -20.38 29.41
CA VAL A 329 -28.53 -21.51 28.77
C VAL A 329 -28.67 -21.36 27.26
N ARG A 330 -27.54 -21.34 26.58
CA ARG A 330 -27.45 -21.36 25.12
C ARG A 330 -26.86 -22.70 24.68
N VAL A 331 -27.59 -23.41 23.84
CA VAL A 331 -27.11 -24.65 23.21
C VAL A 331 -26.89 -24.37 21.73
N GLU A 332 -25.68 -24.63 21.25
CA GLU A 332 -25.30 -24.46 19.86
C GLU A 332 -24.89 -25.81 19.27
N ALA A 333 -25.65 -26.29 18.28
CA ALA A 333 -25.29 -27.49 17.54
C ALA A 333 -24.14 -27.20 16.58
N ILE A 334 -23.05 -27.96 16.68
CA ILE A 334 -21.91 -27.89 15.76
C ILE A 334 -22.23 -28.80 14.58
N LEU A 335 -22.17 -28.24 13.37
CA LEU A 335 -22.34 -28.99 12.13
C LEU A 335 -20.98 -29.34 11.50
N SER A 336 -20.86 -30.57 11.01
CA SER A 336 -19.78 -30.98 10.12
C SER A 336 -19.88 -30.22 8.79
N PRO A 337 -18.77 -30.05 8.02
CA PRO A 337 -18.81 -29.49 6.67
C PRO A 337 -19.82 -30.15 5.71
N GLU A 338 -20.26 -31.38 5.98
CA GLU A 338 -21.34 -32.07 5.25
C GLU A 338 -22.76 -31.79 5.80
N LYS A 339 -22.92 -30.80 6.70
CA LYS A 339 -24.17 -30.42 7.38
C LYS A 339 -24.80 -31.51 8.26
N GLN A 340 -24.01 -32.49 8.69
CA GLN A 340 -24.43 -33.46 9.71
C GLN A 340 -24.10 -32.93 11.12
N PRO A 341 -24.92 -33.24 12.15
CA PRO A 341 -24.62 -32.84 13.53
C PRO A 341 -23.33 -33.52 14.00
N ALA A 342 -22.28 -32.73 14.24
CA ALA A 342 -20.98 -33.18 14.73
C ALA A 342 -20.88 -33.15 16.26
N GLY A 343 -21.78 -32.42 16.92
CA GLY A 343 -21.84 -32.29 18.38
C GLY A 343 -22.63 -31.06 18.82
N ALA A 344 -22.52 -30.69 20.08
CA ALA A 344 -23.13 -29.47 20.61
C ALA A 344 -22.27 -28.83 21.70
N ILE A 345 -22.33 -27.50 21.81
CA ILE A 345 -21.78 -26.73 22.92
C ILE A 345 -22.94 -26.19 23.74
N ILE A 346 -22.92 -26.45 25.04
CA ILE A 346 -23.83 -25.85 26.01
C ILE A 346 -23.06 -24.75 26.74
N THR A 347 -23.56 -23.53 26.66
CA THR A 347 -23.07 -22.36 27.40
C THR A 347 -24.09 -21.95 28.45
N ILE A 348 -23.64 -21.79 29.69
CA ILE A 348 -24.43 -21.38 30.85
C ILE A 348 -23.90 -20.01 31.30
N HIS A 349 -24.77 -19.00 31.25
CA HIS A 349 -24.49 -17.62 31.63
C HIS A 349 -24.96 -17.29 33.05
#